data_AF-A0A925V1Z4-F1
#
_entry.id   AF-A0A925V1Z4-F1
#
_cell.length_a   1.000
_cell.length_b   1.000
_cell.length_c   1.000
_cell.angle_alpha   90.00
_cell.angle_beta   90.00
_cell.angle_gamma   90.00
#
_symmetry.space_group_name_H-M   'P 1'
#
loop_
_entity.id
_entity.type
_entity.pdbx_description
1 polymer ?
#
loop_
_entity_poly.entity_id
_entity_poly.type
_entity_poly.pdbx_seq_one_letter_code
_entity_poly.pdbx_strand_id
1 'polypeptide(L)'
;MHPLSHGGVPVVLETSSGRRYQVDVLARDPGGPDGVGTTERLSLFVANGGDGRTDTDEEQGLGAMALAELLRSGDRPEAPLPALMTLAQRSREHHGGSFGVPLS
;
A
#
# COMPACT_ATOMS: atom_id res chain seq x y z
N MET A 1 1.13 10.06 -6.53
CA MET A 1 -0.04 9.35 -5.98
C MET A 1 -1.09 9.27 -7.07
N HIS A 2 -1.67 8.09 -7.27
CA HIS A 2 -2.73 7.87 -8.26
C HIS A 2 -4.12 7.91 -7.59
N PRO A 3 -5.21 8.09 -8.36
CA PRO A 3 -6.56 7.96 -7.83
C PRO A 3 -6.82 6.58 -7.22
N LEU A 4 -7.84 6.49 -6.35
CA LEU A 4 -8.32 5.23 -5.80
C LEU A 4 -8.68 4.25 -6.94
N SER A 5 -8.16 3.04 -6.86
CA SER A 5 -8.30 1.99 -7.86
C SER A 5 -8.46 0.65 -7.14
N HIS A 6 -9.50 -0.11 -7.49
CA HIS A 6 -9.75 -1.44 -6.93
C HIS A 6 -9.70 -1.47 -5.38
N GLY A 7 -10.28 -0.45 -4.72
CA GLY A 7 -10.28 -0.36 -3.26
C GLY A 7 -8.94 -0.03 -2.61
N GLY A 8 -7.93 0.40 -3.36
CA GLY A 8 -6.66 0.87 -2.80
C GLY A 8 -6.21 2.20 -3.41
N VAL A 9 -5.29 2.89 -2.73
CA VAL A 9 -4.61 4.07 -3.31
C VAL A 9 -3.19 3.69 -3.68
N PRO A 10 -2.85 3.67 -4.98
CA PRO A 10 -1.48 3.41 -5.44
C PRO A 10 -0.62 4.66 -5.28
N VAL A 11 0.52 4.51 -4.63
CA VAL A 11 1.53 5.56 -4.47
C VAL A 11 2.82 5.10 -5.14
N VAL A 12 3.23 5.79 -6.19
CA VAL A 12 4.55 5.57 -6.82
C VAL A 12 5.59 6.35 -6.04
N LEU A 13 6.62 5.65 -5.59
CA LEU A 13 7.80 6.17 -4.93
C LEU A 13 9.04 5.93 -5.81
N GLU A 14 10.11 6.64 -5.51
CA GLU A 14 11.39 6.53 -6.21
C GLU A 14 12.49 6.30 -5.19
N THR A 15 13.30 5.27 -5.42
CA THR A 15 14.54 5.02 -4.67
C THR A 15 15.59 6.10 -4.98
N SER A 16 16.63 6.21 -4.15
CA SER A 16 17.78 7.07 -4.38
C SER A 16 18.50 6.81 -5.71
N SER A 17 18.41 5.59 -6.25
CA SER A 17 18.96 5.19 -7.55
C SER A 17 18.09 5.59 -8.76
N GLY A 18 16.93 6.20 -8.54
CA GLY A 18 15.96 6.54 -9.59
C GLY A 18 15.02 5.39 -9.99
N ARG A 19 15.17 4.20 -9.40
CA ARG A 19 14.23 3.09 -9.60
C ARG A 19 12.89 3.40 -8.94
N ARG A 20 11.81 3.31 -9.70
CA ARG A 20 10.43 3.55 -9.22
C ARG A 20 9.73 2.26 -8.87
N TYR A 21 8.83 2.35 -7.90
CA TYR A 21 8.04 1.24 -7.40
C TYR A 21 6.71 1.75 -6.83
N GLN A 22 5.73 0.85 -6.72
CA GLN A 22 4.42 1.18 -6.18
C GLN A 22 4.29 0.66 -4.75
N VAL A 23 3.64 1.46 -3.91
CA VAL A 23 3.12 1.09 -2.60
C VAL A 23 1.61 1.26 -2.63
N ASP A 24 0.89 0.21 -2.31
CA ASP A 24 -0.56 0.24 -2.16
C ASP A 24 -0.95 0.61 -0.73
N VAL A 25 -1.76 1.66 -0.60
CA VAL A 25 -2.38 2.04 0.68
C VAL A 25 -3.77 1.41 0.74
N LEU A 26 -3.96 0.50 1.70
CA LEU A 26 -5.19 -0.25 1.94
C LEU A 26 -5.74 0.01 3.34
N ALA A 27 -7.00 -0.35 3.57
CA ALA A 27 -7.54 -0.40 4.93
C ALA A 27 -6.83 -1.49 5.74
N ARG A 28 -6.57 -1.21 7.02
CA ARG A 28 -5.95 -2.19 7.91
C ARG A 28 -6.94 -3.30 8.26
N ASP A 29 -6.42 -4.53 8.30
CA ASP A 29 -7.12 -5.71 8.81
C ASP A 29 -6.30 -6.32 9.95
N PRO A 30 -6.68 -6.14 11.22
CA PRO A 30 -5.97 -6.72 12.35
C PRO A 30 -5.90 -8.25 12.35
N GLY A 31 -6.76 -8.93 11.58
CA GLY A 31 -6.73 -10.39 11.40
C GLY A 31 -6.05 -10.84 10.10
N GLY A 32 -5.61 -9.89 9.27
CA GLY A 32 -4.93 -10.14 8.00
C GLY A 32 -3.40 -10.08 8.11
N PRO A 33 -2.68 -10.25 7.00
CA PRO A 33 -1.24 -10.04 6.97
C PRO A 33 -0.90 -8.57 7.19
N ASP A 34 0.16 -8.31 7.94
CA ASP A 34 0.68 -6.96 8.11
C ASP A 34 1.30 -6.45 6.80
N GLY A 35 1.08 -5.17 6.53
CA GLY A 35 1.81 -4.45 5.50
C GLY A 35 3.24 -4.16 5.92
N VAL A 36 4.09 -3.78 4.95
CA VAL A 36 5.46 -3.32 5.20
C VAL A 36 5.48 -2.06 6.07
N GLY A 37 4.45 -1.23 5.96
CA GLY A 37 4.16 -0.14 6.89
C GLY A 37 2.70 -0.18 7.34
N THR A 38 2.43 0.20 8.59
CA THR A 38 1.06 0.22 9.14
C THR A 38 0.80 1.46 9.99
N THR A 39 -0.42 1.99 9.89
CA THR A 39 -0.96 2.95 10.86
C THR A 39 -2.03 2.29 11.72
N GLU A 40 -2.75 3.04 12.54
CA GLU A 40 -3.93 2.50 13.24
C GLU A 40 -4.99 2.00 12.26
N ARG A 41 -5.14 2.67 11.11
CA ARG A 41 -6.25 2.48 10.17
C ARG A 41 -5.84 1.95 8.80
N LEU A 42 -4.56 2.00 8.46
CA LEU A 42 -4.03 1.68 7.13
C LEU A 42 -2.96 0.60 7.18
N SER A 43 -2.83 -0.14 6.08
CA SER A 43 -1.71 -1.04 5.81
C SER A 43 -1.16 -0.78 4.42
N LEU A 44 0.17 -0.74 4.34
CA LEU A 44 0.91 -0.38 3.13
C LEU A 44 1.65 -1.61 2.60
N PHE A 45 1.43 -1.94 1.33
CA PHE A 45 2.01 -3.11 0.68
C PHE A 45 2.87 -2.68 -0.50
N VAL A 46 4.11 -3.15 -0.58
CA VAL A 46 4.95 -2.92 -1.77
C VAL A 46 4.46 -3.82 -2.90
N ALA A 47 4.13 -3.23 -4.05
CA ALA A 47 3.71 -3.98 -5.24
C ALA A 47 4.94 -4.54 -5.96
N ASN A 48 5.43 -5.69 -5.49
CA ASN A 48 6.59 -6.39 -6.06
C ASN A 48 6.20 -7.58 -6.96
N GLY A 49 4.91 -7.77 -7.25
CA GLY A 49 4.40 -8.93 -8.00
C GLY A 49 4.54 -10.26 -7.26
N GLY A 50 4.88 -10.26 -5.97
CA GLY A 50 5.06 -11.44 -5.16
C GLY A 50 3.74 -12.05 -4.66
N ASP A 51 3.76 -13.36 -4.42
CA ASP A 51 2.74 -14.13 -3.71
C ASP A 51 2.83 -13.99 -2.17
N GLY A 52 3.58 -12.99 -1.70
CA GLY A 52 3.96 -12.81 -0.29
C GLY A 52 5.26 -13.53 0.12
N ARG A 53 5.93 -14.28 -0.77
CA ARG A 53 7.21 -14.95 -0.49
C ARG A 53 8.44 -14.25 -1.06
N THR A 54 8.24 -13.26 -1.93
CA THR A 54 9.34 -12.46 -2.48
C THR A 54 9.75 -11.40 -1.47
N ASP A 55 11.01 -11.45 -1.02
CA ASP A 55 11.56 -10.43 -0.14
C ASP A 55 11.43 -9.04 -0.77
N THR A 56 10.98 -8.09 0.05
CA THR A 56 10.93 -6.68 -0.35
C THR A 56 12.35 -6.14 -0.31
N ASP A 57 12.76 -5.47 -1.40
CA ASP A 57 14.02 -4.71 -1.43
C ASP A 57 14.06 -3.72 -0.26
N GLU A 58 15.16 -3.72 0.50
CA GLU A 58 15.26 -3.03 1.79
C GLU A 58 14.92 -1.53 1.67
N GLU A 59 15.41 -0.86 0.62
CA GLU A 59 15.16 0.56 0.39
C GLU A 59 13.68 0.82 0.09
N GLN A 60 13.04 -0.06 -0.69
CA GLN A 60 11.61 0.03 -0.96
C GLN A 60 10.78 -0.14 0.33
N GLY A 61 11.21 -1.06 1.19
CA GLY A 61 10.58 -1.30 2.48
C GLY A 61 10.70 -0.09 3.41
N LEU A 62 11.89 0.50 3.52
CA LEU A 62 12.11 1.74 4.27
C LEU A 62 11.25 2.88 3.74
N GLY A 63 11.13 3.02 2.41
CA GLY A 63 10.26 4.04 1.82
C GLY A 63 8.77 3.82 2.12
N ALA A 64 8.29 2.56 2.16
CA ALA A 64 6.92 2.25 2.56
C ALA A 64 6.67 2.54 4.05
N MET A 65 7.64 2.25 4.92
CA MET A 65 7.57 2.61 6.35
C MET A 65 7.57 4.12 6.56
N ALA A 66 8.42 4.85 5.85
CA ALA A 66 8.46 6.32 5.90
C ALA A 66 7.14 6.94 5.43
N LEU A 67 6.52 6.37 4.38
CA LEU A 67 5.20 6.79 3.93
C LEU A 67 4.12 6.53 4.98
N ALA A 68 4.16 5.37 5.67
CA ALA A 68 3.22 5.08 6.76
C ALA A 68 3.34 6.11 7.90
N GLU A 69 4.56 6.53 8.24
CA GLU A 69 4.78 7.53 9.28
C GLU A 69 4.26 8.92 8.87
N LEU A 70 4.48 9.32 7.62
CA LEU A 70 3.90 10.55 7.08
C LEU A 70 2.37 10.52 7.16
N LEU A 71 1.74 9.41 6.77
CA LEU A 71 0.29 9.24 6.83
C LEU A 71 -0.23 9.24 8.28
N ARG A 72 0.52 8.67 9.23
CA ARG A 72 0.19 8.71 10.67
C ARG A 72 0.13 10.14 11.19
N SER A 73 1.10 10.99 10.80
CA SER A 73 1.14 12.38 11.23
C SER A 73 -0.03 13.23 10.72
N GLY A 74 -0.61 12.84 9.58
CA GLY A 74 -1.77 13.48 8.98
C GLY A 74 -3.10 12.81 9.29
N ASP A 75 -3.10 11.69 10.03
CA ASP A 75 -4.30 10.91 10.30
C ASP A 75 -5.28 11.72 11.15
N ARG A 76 -6.54 11.71 10.72
CA ARG A 76 -7.65 12.30 11.44
C ARG A 76 -8.61 11.15 11.73
N PRO A 77 -8.60 10.60 12.96
CA PRO A 77 -9.39 9.42 13.31
C PRO A 77 -10.88 9.57 12.95
N GLU A 78 -11.41 10.78 13.13
CA GLU A 78 -12.78 11.19 12.84
C GLU A 78 -13.10 11.29 11.33
N ALA A 79 -12.09 11.44 10.47
CA ALA A 79 -12.30 11.53 9.04
C ALA A 79 -12.64 10.14 8.48
N PRO A 80 -13.72 10.00 7.68
CA PRO A 80 -14.00 8.74 7.02
C PRO A 80 -12.82 8.38 6.11
N LEU A 81 -12.35 7.13 6.20
CA LEU A 81 -11.46 6.63 5.16
C LEU A 81 -12.23 6.69 3.84
N PRO A 82 -11.55 6.93 2.70
CA PRO A 82 -12.10 6.59 1.40
C PRO A 82 -12.58 5.13 1.41
N ALA A 83 -13.30 4.69 0.37
CA ALA A 83 -13.72 3.29 0.20
C ALA A 83 -12.53 2.32 -0.04
N LEU A 84 -11.56 2.35 0.88
CA LEU A 84 -10.41 1.49 0.96
C LEU A 84 -10.87 0.14 1.46
N MET A 85 -10.43 -0.88 0.74
CA MET A 85 -10.60 -2.28 1.09
C MET A 85 -9.39 -2.75 1.87
N THR A 86 -9.60 -3.76 2.71
CA THR A 86 -8.49 -4.58 3.22
C THR A 86 -7.89 -5.41 2.09
N LEU A 87 -6.69 -5.97 2.29
CA LEU A 87 -6.08 -6.86 1.29
C LEU A 87 -6.99 -8.05 0.94
N ALA A 88 -7.65 -8.64 1.95
CA ALA A 88 -8.57 -9.76 1.76
C ALA A 88 -9.82 -9.36 0.97
N GLN A 89 -10.42 -8.21 1.27
CA GLN A 89 -11.55 -7.66 0.52
C GLN A 89 -11.16 -7.37 -0.92
N ARG A 90 -10.03 -6.68 -1.14
CA ARG A 90 -9.51 -6.35 -2.46
C ARG A 90 -9.26 -7.60 -3.30
N SER A 91 -8.62 -8.61 -2.72
CA SER A 91 -8.36 -9.90 -3.39
C SER A 91 -9.66 -10.60 -3.78
N ARG A 92 -10.67 -10.59 -2.90
CA ARG A 92 -11.98 -11.22 -3.12
C ARG A 92 -12.83 -10.51 -4.19
N GLU A 93 -12.84 -9.19 -4.18
CA GLU A 93 -13.69 -8.41 -5.09
C GLU A 93 -13.05 -8.21 -6.46
N HIS A 94 -11.72 -8.29 -6.54
CA HIS A 94 -10.94 -8.08 -7.75
C HIS A 94 -9.98 -9.26 -8.00
N HIS A 95 -10.52 -10.47 -7.94
CA HIS A 95 -9.77 -11.70 -8.22
C HIS A 95 -9.04 -11.63 -9.57
N GLY A 96 -7.72 -11.86 -9.56
CA GLY A 96 -6.88 -11.79 -10.77
C GLY A 96 -6.66 -10.38 -11.32
N GLY A 97 -7.05 -9.33 -10.58
CA GLY A 97 -6.85 -7.95 -10.97
C GLY A 97 -5.38 -7.55 -11.01
N SER A 98 -4.98 -6.85 -12.07
CA SER A 98 -3.70 -6.14 -12.10
C SER A 98 -3.84 -4.84 -11.33
N PHE A 99 -3.30 -4.78 -10.11
CA PHE A 99 -3.32 -3.59 -9.26
C PHE A 99 -2.21 -2.58 -9.60
N GLY A 100 -1.28 -2.95 -10.48
CA GLY A 100 -0.18 -2.10 -10.91
C GLY A 100 -0.66 -0.88 -11.69
N VAL A 101 -0.07 0.28 -11.41
CA VAL A 101 -0.24 1.51 -12.20
C VAL A 101 1.04 1.85 -12.97
N PRO A 102 0.97 2.70 -14.01
CA PRO A 102 2.16 3.21 -14.67
C PRO A 102 3.10 3.87 -13.66
N LEU A 103 4.38 3.49 -13.69
CA LEU A 103 5.44 4.06 -12.85
C LEU A 103 6.14 5.27 -13.53
N SER A 104 5.68 5.68 -14.72
CA SER A 104 6.28 6.71 -15.57
C SER A 104 6.11 8.11 -15.02
#